data_AF-A0A3B8Y0X5-F1
#
_entry.id   AF-A0A3B8Y0X5-F1
#
_cell.length_a   1.000
_cell.length_b   1.000
_cell.length_c   1.000
_cell.angle_alpha   90.00
_cell.angle_beta   90.00
_cell.angle_gamma   90.00
#
_symmetry.space_group_name_H-M   'P 1'
#
loop_
_entity.id
_entity.type
_entity.pdbx_description
1 polymer ?
#
loop_
_entity_poly.entity_id
_entity_poly.type
_entity_poly.pdbx_seq_one_letter_code
_entity_poly.pdbx_strand_id
1 'polypeptide(L)'
;MKQRFKYRVYPTQEQKVSLSKLFGCTRVVWNDGVNLCRYAYLEGLQKPSNGQLQKELITQAKLTEEREWLSEVSVVPLQQSLNDLNQAYQNFFKSCQGQILWYST
;
A
#
# COMPACT_ATOMS: atom_id res chain seq x y z
N MET A 1 2.34 -2.40 29.77
CA MET A 1 3.18 -1.26 29.35
C MET A 1 3.72 -1.56 27.96
N LYS A 2 3.29 -0.88 26.88
CA LYS A 2 3.86 -1.08 25.54
C LYS A 2 5.21 -0.34 25.49
N GLN A 3 6.32 -1.09 25.45
CA GLN A 3 7.64 -0.49 25.27
C GLN A 3 7.85 -0.16 23.79
N ARG A 4 8.36 1.05 23.51
CA ARG A 4 8.72 1.49 22.15
C ARG A 4 10.23 1.56 22.07
N PHE A 5 10.80 0.81 21.13
CA PHE A 5 12.24 0.83 20.86
C PHE A 5 12.54 1.64 19.60
N LYS A 6 13.68 2.34 19.61
CA LYS A 6 14.20 3.08 18.46
C LYS A 6 15.58 2.54 18.14
N TYR A 7 15.75 1.99 16.95
CA TYR A 7 17.02 1.46 16.47
C TYR A 7 17.47 2.21 15.22
N ARG A 8 18.78 2.26 15.01
CA ARG A 8 19.38 2.71 13.75
C ARG A 8 19.98 1.51 13.05
N VAL A 9 19.61 1.32 11.79
CA VAL A 9 20.12 0.24 10.94
C VAL A 9 21.19 0.79 10.02
N TYR A 10 22.26 0.04 9.82
CA TYR A 10 23.35 0.35 8.88
C TYR A 10 23.42 -0.74 7.81
N PRO A 11 22.61 -0.65 6.74
CA PRO A 11 22.54 -1.69 5.73
C PRO A 11 23.81 -1.74 4.87
N THR A 12 24.18 -2.94 4.44
CA THR A 12 25.19 -3.15 3.38
C THR A 12 24.71 -2.56 2.06
N GLN A 13 25.61 -2.41 1.07
CA GLN A 13 25.20 -1.89 -0.24
C GLN A 13 24.12 -2.76 -0.91
N GLU A 14 24.24 -4.08 -0.82
CA GLU A 14 23.24 -5.01 -1.34
C GLU A 14 21.88 -4.81 -0.65
N GLN A 15 21.87 -4.70 0.68
CA GLN A 15 20.64 -4.44 1.44
C GLN A 15 20.00 -3.11 1.06
N LYS A 16 20.77 -2.06 0.81
CA LYS A 16 20.22 -0.77 0.34
C LYS A 16 19.54 -0.90 -1.01
N VAL A 17 20.11 -1.65 -1.94
CA VAL A 17 19.49 -1.91 -3.25
C VAL A 17 18.18 -2.67 -3.07
N SER A 18 18.17 -3.75 -2.29
CA SER A 18 16.96 -4.54 -2.01
C SER A 18 15.87 -3.71 -1.33
N LEU A 19 16.23 -2.88 -0.35
CA LEU A 19 15.29 -1.96 0.32
C LEU A 19 14.74 -0.90 -0.64
N SER A 20 15.58 -0.34 -1.50
CA SER A 20 15.16 0.66 -2.49
C SER A 20 14.17 0.07 -3.49
N LYS A 21 14.42 -1.16 -3.97
CA LYS A 21 13.49 -1.91 -4.81
C LYS A 21 12.17 -2.15 -4.07
N LEU A 22 12.23 -2.66 -2.85
CA LEU A 22 11.03 -2.95 -2.05
C LEU A 22 10.17 -1.71 -1.86
N PHE A 23 10.76 -0.61 -1.37
CA PHE A 23 10.03 0.63 -1.14
C PHE A 23 9.50 1.25 -2.44
N GLY A 24 10.26 1.17 -3.53
CA GLY A 24 9.81 1.60 -4.86
C GLY A 24 8.57 0.83 -5.32
N CYS A 25 8.61 -0.50 -5.26
CA CYS A 25 7.48 -1.36 -5.60
C CYS A 25 6.25 -1.07 -4.74
N THR A 26 6.43 -1.00 -3.42
CA THR A 26 5.35 -0.68 -2.47
C THR A 26 4.73 0.69 -2.77
N ARG A 27 5.54 1.69 -3.10
CA ARG A 27 5.08 3.05 -3.43
C ARG A 27 4.24 3.07 -4.70
N VAL A 28 4.64 2.32 -5.73
CA VAL A 28 3.90 2.23 -6.99
C VAL A 28 2.55 1.55 -6.79
N VAL A 29 2.51 0.39 -6.12
CA VAL A 29 1.24 -0.31 -5.83
C VAL A 29 0.29 0.56 -5.02
N TRP A 30 0.80 1.29 -4.02
CA TRP A 30 0.00 2.27 -3.28
C TRP A 30 -0.59 3.35 -4.19
N ASN A 31 0.24 3.95 -5.04
CA ASN A 31 -0.19 5.04 -5.94
C ASN A 31 -1.26 4.57 -6.92
N ASP A 32 -1.06 3.41 -7.53
CA ASP A 32 -2.01 2.82 -8.47
C ASP A 32 -3.34 2.54 -7.74
N GLY A 33 -3.29 2.04 -6.50
CA GLY A 33 -4.46 1.83 -5.65
C GLY A 33 -5.21 3.12 -5.29
N VAL A 34 -4.48 4.18 -4.91
CA VAL A 34 -5.07 5.50 -4.66
C VAL A 34 -5.73 6.03 -5.92
N ASN A 35 -5.07 5.90 -7.08
CA ASN A 35 -5.57 6.41 -8.35
C ASN A 35 -6.88 5.72 -8.74
N LEU A 36 -6.93 4.38 -8.67
CA LEU A 36 -8.16 3.61 -8.94
C LEU A 36 -9.29 3.95 -7.97
N CYS A 37 -9.01 4.04 -6.67
CA CYS A 37 -10.03 4.40 -5.68
C CYS A 37 -10.56 5.83 -5.92
N ARG A 38 -9.68 6.78 -6.27
CA ARG A 38 -10.04 8.15 -6.60
C ARG A 38 -10.89 8.22 -7.86
N TYR A 39 -10.48 7.51 -8.90
CA TYR A 39 -11.23 7.41 -10.15
C TYR A 39 -12.64 6.87 -9.89
N ALA A 40 -12.76 5.74 -9.19
CA ALA A 40 -14.06 5.16 -8.84
C ALA A 40 -14.94 6.17 -8.07
N TYR A 41 -14.37 6.90 -7.12
CA TYR A 41 -15.10 7.93 -6.38
C TYR A 41 -15.60 9.08 -7.27
N LEU A 42 -14.75 9.60 -8.17
CA LEU A 42 -15.12 10.69 -9.08
C LEU A 42 -16.20 10.28 -10.07
N GLU A 43 -16.17 9.03 -10.53
CA GLU A 43 -17.16 8.47 -11.46
C GLU A 43 -18.44 7.95 -10.75
N GLY A 44 -18.55 8.09 -9.43
CA GLY A 44 -19.68 7.58 -8.65
C GLY A 44 -19.78 6.05 -8.62
N LEU A 45 -18.69 5.35 -8.95
CA LEU A 45 -18.59 3.89 -8.91
C LEU A 45 -18.32 3.38 -7.49
N GLN A 46 -18.63 2.10 -7.29
CA GLN A 46 -18.29 1.43 -6.04
C GLN A 46 -16.78 1.30 -5.89
N LYS A 47 -16.27 1.56 -4.67
CA LYS A 47 -14.85 1.37 -4.37
C LYS A 47 -14.46 -0.10 -4.60
N PRO A 48 -13.39 -0.38 -5.37
CA PRO A 48 -12.89 -1.74 -5.49
C PRO A 48 -12.56 -2.34 -4.12
N SER A 49 -12.90 -3.61 -3.93
CA SER A 49 -12.52 -4.35 -2.73
C SER A 49 -11.00 -4.53 -2.67
N ASN A 50 -10.47 -4.72 -1.47
CA ASN A 50 -9.03 -4.91 -1.30
C ASN A 50 -8.50 -6.15 -2.07
N GLY A 51 -9.30 -7.21 -2.16
CA GLY A 51 -8.97 -8.40 -2.94
C GLY A 51 -8.93 -8.12 -4.46
N GLN A 52 -9.84 -7.29 -4.96
CA GLN A 52 -9.79 -6.84 -6.36
C GLN A 52 -8.53 -6.02 -6.65
N LEU A 53 -8.20 -5.06 -5.77
CA LEU A 53 -6.98 -4.26 -5.90
C LEU A 53 -5.71 -5.14 -5.88
N GLN A 54 -5.63 -6.11 -4.97
CA GLN A 54 -4.49 -7.04 -4.93
C GLN A 54 -4.39 -7.89 -6.21
N LYS A 55 -5.53 -8.39 -6.70
CA LYS A 55 -5.55 -9.17 -7.95
C LYS A 55 -5.05 -8.33 -9.13
N GLU A 56 -5.57 -7.13 -9.30
CA GLU A 56 -5.27 -6.27 -10.44
C GLU A 56 -3.85 -5.68 -10.36
N LEU A 57 -3.52 -5.03 -9.24
CA LEU A 57 -2.31 -4.21 -9.09
C LEU A 57 -1.07 -5.00 -8.67
N ILE A 58 -1.23 -6.27 -8.29
CA ILE A 58 -0.11 -7.13 -7.89
C ILE A 58 -0.11 -8.39 -8.75
N THR A 59 -1.15 -9.21 -8.67
CA THR A 59 -1.13 -10.54 -9.31
C THR A 59 -1.13 -10.44 -10.83
N GLN A 60 -1.99 -9.62 -11.42
CA GLN A 60 -2.03 -9.43 -12.87
C GLN A 60 -0.92 -8.49 -13.35
N ALA A 61 -0.68 -7.39 -12.63
CA ALA A 61 0.39 -6.45 -12.96
C ALA A 61 1.76 -7.14 -13.10
N LYS A 62 2.12 -8.05 -12.19
CA LYS A 62 3.40 -8.79 -12.26
C LYS A 62 3.59 -9.64 -13.52
N LEU A 63 2.52 -9.93 -14.25
CA LEU A 63 2.55 -10.71 -15.49
C LEU A 63 2.74 -9.82 -16.74
N THR A 64 2.70 -8.49 -16.61
CA THR A 64 2.94 -7.57 -17.74
C THR A 64 4.40 -7.13 -17.79
N GLU A 65 4.91 -6.89 -18.98
CA GLU A 65 6.30 -6.43 -19.17
C GLU A 65 6.56 -5.09 -18.46
N GLU A 66 5.58 -4.17 -18.39
CA GLU A 66 5.80 -2.88 -17.72
C GLU A 66 5.90 -2.98 -16.20
N ARG A 67 5.48 -4.11 -15.62
CA ARG A 67 5.30 -4.30 -14.17
C ARG A 67 5.92 -5.59 -13.64
N GLU A 68 6.65 -6.35 -14.45
CA GLU A 68 7.30 -7.61 -14.06
C GLU A 68 8.26 -7.44 -12.87
N TRP A 69 8.90 -6.27 -12.76
CA TRP A 69 9.85 -5.90 -11.70
C TRP A 69 9.21 -5.89 -10.30
N LEU A 70 7.87 -5.85 -10.19
CA LEU A 70 7.17 -6.06 -8.92
C LEU A 70 7.42 -7.48 -8.36
N SER A 71 7.83 -8.42 -9.19
CA SER A 71 8.20 -9.79 -8.80
C SER A 71 9.60 -9.90 -8.18
N GLU A 72 10.44 -8.86 -8.28
CA GLU A 72 11.78 -8.84 -7.68
C GLU A 72 11.76 -8.71 -6.15
N VAL A 73 10.60 -8.43 -5.57
CA VAL A 73 10.43 -8.19 -4.14
C VAL A 73 9.35 -9.07 -3.55
N SER A 74 9.41 -9.25 -2.23
CA SER A 74 8.35 -9.97 -1.50
C SER A 74 6.98 -9.34 -1.77
N VAL A 75 5.98 -10.18 -1.99
CA VAL A 75 4.61 -9.75 -2.21
C VAL A 75 3.96 -9.17 -0.94
N VAL A 76 4.44 -9.57 0.24
CA VAL A 76 3.82 -9.24 1.53
C VAL A 76 3.76 -7.72 1.75
N PRO A 77 4.84 -6.93 1.56
CA PRO A 77 4.77 -5.48 1.72
C PRO A 77 3.90 -4.80 0.65
N LEU A 78 3.76 -5.39 -0.54
CA LEU A 78 2.85 -4.87 -1.58
C LEU A 78 1.38 -5.02 -1.14
N GLN A 79 1.02 -6.21 -0.65
CA GLN A 79 -0.32 -6.46 -0.09
C GLN A 79 -0.59 -5.57 1.12
N GLN A 80 0.39 -5.40 2.01
CA GLN A 80 0.26 -4.53 3.17
C GLN A 80 0.01 -3.08 2.77
N SER A 81 0.63 -2.59 1.70
CA SER A 81 0.35 -1.22 1.21
C SER A 81 -1.12 -1.02 0.82
N LEU A 82 -1.77 -2.02 0.23
CA LEU A 82 -3.18 -1.95 -0.10
C LEU A 82 -4.08 -2.05 1.14
N ASN A 83 -3.67 -2.82 2.16
CA ASN A 83 -4.34 -2.85 3.45
C ASN A 83 -4.29 -1.48 4.14
N ASP A 84 -3.10 -0.86 4.17
CA ASP A 84 -2.88 0.48 4.73
C ASP A 84 -3.72 1.52 3.96
N LEU A 85 -3.84 1.39 2.64
CA LEU A 85 -4.69 2.24 1.80
C LEU A 85 -6.16 2.08 2.18
N ASN A 86 -6.62 0.84 2.33
CA ASN A 86 -7.99 0.57 2.73
C ASN A 86 -8.31 1.19 4.10
N GLN A 87 -7.38 1.08 5.06
CA GLN A 87 -7.51 1.73 6.36
C GLN A 87 -7.54 3.26 6.25
N ALA A 88 -6.62 3.85 5.49
CA ALA A 88 -6.55 5.29 5.26
C ALA A 88 -7.84 5.83 4.61
N TYR A 89 -8.37 5.11 3.62
CA TYR A 89 -9.63 5.43 2.95
C TYR A 89 -10.80 5.42 3.95
N GLN A 90 -10.94 4.36 4.75
CA GLN A 90 -11.99 4.30 5.78
C GLN A 90 -11.86 5.43 6.80
N ASN A 91 -10.63 5.73 7.24
CA ASN A 91 -10.39 6.79 8.21
C ASN A 91 -10.75 8.17 7.66
N PHE A 92 -10.49 8.43 6.38
CA PHE A 92 -10.87 9.67 5.71
C PHE A 92 -12.39 9.89 5.73
N PHE A 93 -13.18 8.89 5.32
CA PHE A 93 -14.64 9.06 5.33
C PHE A 93 -15.24 9.11 6.73
N LYS A 94 -14.67 8.37 7.69
CA LYS A 94 -15.06 8.48 9.10
C LYS A 94 -14.79 9.87 9.67
N SER A 95 -13.64 10.47 9.34
CA SER A 95 -13.33 11.82 9.82
C SER A 95 -14.24 12.88 9.19
N CYS A 96 -14.66 12.71 7.93
CA CYS A 96 -15.69 13.56 7.31
C CYS A 96 -17.05 13.51 8.03
N GLN A 97 -17.36 12.40 8.71
CA GLN A 97 -18.57 12.23 9.51
C GLN A 97 -18.41 12.72 10.96
N GLY A 98 -17.29 13.35 11.30
CA GLY A 98 -17.00 13.82 12.66
C GLY A 98 -16.52 12.73 13.62
N GLN A 99 -16.28 11.50 13.15
CA GLN A 99 -15.64 10.46 13.96
C GLN A 99 -14.13 10.68 13.98
N ILE A 100 -13.62 11.32 15.04
CA ILE A 100 -12.19 11.49 15.22
C ILE A 100 -11.59 10.19 15.76
N LEU A 101 -10.86 9.48 14.91
CA LEU A 101 -10.08 8.31 15.31
C LEU A 101 -8.76 8.76 15.96
N TRP A 102 -8.84 9.29 17.18
CA TRP A 102 -7.67 9.33 18.05
C TRP A 102 -7.36 7.89 18.48
N TYR A 103 -6.18 7.41 18.10
CA TYR A 103 -5.62 6.09 18.37
C TYR A 103 -6.13 5.44 19.67
N SER A 104 -6.87 4.34 19.54
CA SER A 104 -7.06 3.38 20.63
C SER A 104 -5.69 2.79 20.96
N THR A 105 -5.16 3.15 22.12
CA THR A 105 -3.88 2.70 22.69
C THR A 105 -3.75 1.20 22.80
#